data_AF-A0A0U3PNJ0-F1
#
_entry.id   AF-A0A0U3PNJ0-F1
#
_cell.length_a   1.000
_cell.length_b   1.000
_cell.length_c   1.000
_cell.angle_alpha   90.00
_cell.angle_beta   90.00
_cell.angle_gamma   90.00
#
_symmetry.space_group_name_H-M   'P 1'
#
loop_
_entity.id
_entity.type
_entity.pdbx_description
1 polymer ?
#
loop_
_entity_poly.entity_id
_entity_poly.type
_entity_poly.pdbx_seq_one_letter_code
_entity_poly.pdbx_strand_id
1 'polypeptide(L)' 'MVLAGGNPFAIRGRALDRDALLIGTGVSMTMTEKLDLTLAYQGELAAKATDHSVKGSFRLRF' A
#
# COMPACT_ATOMS: atom_id res chain seq x y z
N MET A 1 -15.11 -31.03 36.77
CA MET A 1 -14.46 -30.97 35.44
C MET A 1 -14.54 -29.52 34.97
N VAL A 2 -13.39 -28.84 34.89
CA VAL A 2 -13.30 -27.41 34.51
C VAL A 2 -13.09 -27.33 32.99
N LEU A 3 -13.95 -26.55 32.32
CA LEU A 3 -13.82 -26.22 30.91
C LEU A 3 -12.93 -24.99 30.71
N ALA A 4 -12.18 -25.01 29.60
CA ALA A 4 -11.51 -23.87 28.95
C ALA A 4 -10.20 -23.35 29.58
N GLY A 5 -9.14 -24.17 29.49
CA GLY A 5 -7.76 -23.67 29.50
C GLY A 5 -7.41 -23.01 28.16
N GLY A 6 -7.78 -21.73 27.98
CA GLY A 6 -7.35 -20.93 26.84
C GLY A 6 -5.92 -20.43 27.06
N ASN A 7 -4.97 -20.88 26.23
CA ASN A 7 -3.58 -20.43 26.28
C ASN A 7 -3.53 -18.90 26.07
N PRO A 8 -2.87 -18.11 26.95
CA PRO A 8 -2.75 -16.67 26.74
C PRO A 8 -1.99 -16.39 25.43
N PHE A 9 -2.65 -15.71 24.49
CA PHE A 9 -2.03 -15.21 23.27
C PHE A 9 -1.76 -13.71 23.40
N ALA A 10 -0.56 -13.28 23.02
CA ALA A 10 -0.20 -11.88 23.00
C ALA A 10 -0.29 -11.36 21.57
N ILE A 11 -1.16 -10.38 21.32
CA ILE A 11 -1.16 -9.62 20.06
C ILE A 11 -0.11 -8.52 20.20
N ARG A 12 1.02 -8.67 19.50
CA ARG A 12 1.98 -7.57 19.33
C ARG A 12 1.58 -6.79 18.09
N GLY A 13 1.21 -5.52 18.27
CA GLY A 13 1.09 -4.59 17.14
C GLY A 13 2.44 -4.46 16.44
N ARG A 14 2.45 -4.47 15.11
CA ARG A 14 3.67 -4.26 14.34
C ARG A 14 4.16 -2.83 14.63
N ALA A 15 5.41 -2.68 15.07
CA ALA A 15 6.02 -1.37 15.13
C ALA A 15 5.99 -0.76 13.72
N LEU A 16 5.44 0.45 13.57
CA LEU A 16 5.61 1.20 12.32
C LEU A 16 7.12 1.40 12.14
N ASP A 17 7.64 1.00 10.99
CA ASP A 17 9.00 1.38 10.64
C ASP A 17 9.09 2.90 10.56
N ARG A 18 10.10 3.46 11.23
CA ARG A 18 10.35 4.90 11.27
C ARG A 18 10.81 5.43 9.91
N ASP A 19 11.52 4.58 9.17
CA ASP A 19 12.17 4.90 7.91
C ASP A 19 11.72 3.91 6.83
N ALA A 20 11.32 4.43 5.67
CA ALA A 20 10.90 3.65 4.52
C ALA A 20 11.48 4.25 3.23
N LEU A 21 12.12 3.41 2.42
CA LEU A 21 12.58 3.79 1.09
C LEU A 21 11.45 3.55 0.09
N LEU A 22 11.05 4.61 -0.60
CA LEU A 22 10.02 4.59 -1.63
C LEU A 22 10.66 4.58 -3.02
N ILE A 23 10.31 3.58 -3.83
CA ILE A 23 10.70 3.50 -5.23
C ILE A 23 9.43 3.32 -6.05
N GLY A 24 9.20 4.21 -7.01
CA GLY A 24 8.01 4.15 -7.83
C GLY A 24 8.30 4.44 -9.30
N THR A 25 7.47 3.86 -10.15
CA THR A 25 7.41 4.16 -11.59
C THR A 25 5.97 4.43 -11.96
N GLY A 26 5.76 5.26 -12.99
CA GLY A 26 4.41 5.58 -13.43
C GLY A 26 4.37 5.93 -14.89
N VAL A 27 3.25 5.59 -15.53
CA VAL A 27 2.91 6.02 -16.88
C VAL A 27 1.64 6.85 -16.81
N SER A 28 1.63 7.96 -17.53
CA SER A 28 0.47 8.82 -17.69
C SER A 28 0.19 9.01 -19.17
N MET A 29 -1.08 8.95 -19.53
CA MET A 29 -1.53 9.00 -20.90
C MET A 29 -2.76 9.91 -20.97
N THR A 30 -2.64 10.97 -21.75
CA THR A 30 -3.76 11.85 -22.09
C THR A 30 -4.48 11.24 -23.29
N MET A 31 -5.67 10.72 -23.06
CA MET A 31 -6.48 10.06 -24.09
C MET A 31 -7.26 11.08 -24.93
N THR A 32 -7.68 12.18 -24.30
CA THR A 32 -8.37 13.32 -24.93
C THR A 32 -8.06 14.57 -24.10
N GLU A 33 -8.33 15.76 -24.60
CA GLU A 33 -8.14 17.04 -23.87
C GLU A 33 -8.84 17.09 -22.49
N LYS A 34 -9.84 16.24 -22.31
CA LYS A 34 -10.64 16.11 -21.09
C LYS A 34 -10.35 14.85 -20.28
N LEU A 35 -9.50 13.94 -20.80
CA LEU A 35 -9.39 12.58 -20.29
C LEU A 35 -7.93 12.17 -20.05
N ASP A 36 -7.56 12.04 -18.79
CA ASP A 36 -6.25 11.56 -18.37
C ASP A 36 -6.34 10.22 -17.66
N LEU A 37 -5.50 9.28 -18.08
CA LEU A 37 -5.26 8.00 -17.43
C LEU A 37 -3.86 8.00 -16.83
N THR A 38 -3.73 7.51 -15.61
CA THR A 38 -2.44 7.37 -14.94
C THR A 38 -2.39 6.03 -14.25
N LEU A 39 -1.29 5.31 -14.45
CA LEU A 39 -0.99 4.08 -13.76
C LEU A 39 0.36 4.24 -13.06
N ALA A 40 0.38 4.03 -11.76
CA ALA A 40 1.58 4.12 -10.95
C ALA A 40 1.79 2.84 -10.15
N TYR A 41 3.05 2.45 -10.03
CA TYR A 41 3.51 1.36 -9.19
C TYR A 41 4.49 1.94 -8.16
N GLN A 42 4.34 1.57 -6.90
CA GLN A 42 5.19 2.02 -5.80
C GLN A 42 5.55 0.82 -4.94
N GLY A 43 6.86 0.56 -4.82
CA GLY A 43 7.43 -0.31 -3.81
C GLY A 43 7.89 0.52 -2.62
N GLU A 44 7.54 0.07 -1.43
CA GLU A 44 8.01 0.59 -0.16
C GLU A 44 8.86 -0.48 0.51
N LEU A 45 10.11 -0.14 0.82
CA LEU A 45 11.08 -0.98 1.48
C LEU A 45 11.41 -0.34 2.83
N ALA A 46 10.87 -0.90 3.90
CA ALA A 46 11.12 -0.50 5.27
C ALA A 46 11.82 -1.62 6.06
N ALA A 47 12.41 -1.29 7.22
CA ALA A 47 13.31 -2.20 7.95
C ALA A 47 12.66 -3.54 8.39
N LYS A 48 11.34 -3.58 8.49
CA LYS A 48 10.53 -4.74 8.88
C LYS A 48 9.34 -4.95 7.96
N ALA A 49 9.14 -4.12 6.94
CA ALA A 49 7.99 -4.12 6.04
C ALA A 49 8.35 -3.87 4.59
N THR A 50 7.86 -4.73 3.70
CA THR A 50 7.88 -4.46 2.26
C THR A 50 6.44 -4.42 1.77
N ASP A 51 6.05 -3.27 1.23
CA ASP A 51 4.72 -3.05 0.69
C ASP A 51 4.81 -2.73 -0.80
N HIS A 52 3.88 -3.27 -1.58
CA HIS A 52 3.80 -3.05 -3.02
C HIS A 52 2.41 -2.52 -3.34
N SER A 53 2.36 -1.28 -3.81
CA SER A 53 1.13 -0.58 -4.13
C SER A 53 1.03 -0.35 -5.63
N VAL A 54 -0.14 -0.65 -6.19
CA VAL A 54 -0.48 -0.31 -7.57
C VAL A 54 -1.66 0.64 -7.55
N LYS A 55 -1.54 1.78 -8.25
CA LYS A 55 -2.56 2.81 -8.31
C LYS A 55 -2.94 3.10 -9.76
N GLY A 56 -4.18 2.80 -10.11
CA GLY A 56 -4.83 3.34 -11.31
C GLY A 56 -5.57 4.63 -10.98
N SER A 57 -5.52 5.62 -11.86
CA SER A 57 -6.24 6.88 -11.72
C SER A 57 -6.78 7.33 -13.06
N PHE A 58 -8.01 7.83 -13.05
CA PHE A 58 -8.70 8.37 -14.21
C PHE A 58 -9.26 9.75 -13.85
N ARG A 59 -9.02 10.72 -14.71
CA ARG A 59 -9.45 12.10 -14.51
C ARG A 59 -10.24 12.56 -15.73
N LEU A 60 -11.48 12.96 -15.48
CA LEU A 60 -12.36 13.56 -16.48
C LEU A 60 -12.61 15.03 -16.12
N ARG A 61 -12.44 15.92 -17.10
CA ARG A 61 -12.64 17.37 -16.95
C ARG A 61 -13.92 17.76 -17.70
N PHE A 62 -14.85 18.44 -17.03
CA PHE A 62 -16.12 18.87 -17.63
C PHE A 62 -16.00 20.25 -18.25
#